data_AF-A0A183AQ72-F1
#
_entry.id   AF-A0A183AQ72-F1
#
_cell.length_a   1.000
_cell.length_b   1.000
_cell.length_c   1.000
_cell.angle_alpha   90.00
_cell.angle_beta   90.00
_cell.angle_gamma   90.00
#
_symmetry.space_group_name_H-M   'P 1'
#
loop_
_entity.id
_entity.type
_entity.pdbx_description
1 polymer ?
#
loop_
_entity_poly.entity_id
_entity_poly.type
_entity_poly.pdbx_seq_one_letter_code
_entity_poly.pdbx_strand_id
1 'polypeptide(L)'
;MESVNEELILTGSEAVAVTAVILDAVTELKTLINLIDIRKTQIPNQRGVQPQSNNSAAIESDHLESTIEDLFNSKTYTEKLKTDMIQVTEILAQLAEELDKKGTFQVLEEAVKREEDKYREIEKILERERVMRARIKGLRHGIENNLREGQQLIEKSKETIAHLKDQVQEMKARSVMEERYMTQYSQVRLAELESRFDAKKQELVDEIGRINLLRDQETRASEETKSYLRDRLAELNQLEEFWRTRSENDVRELRHKLDILKSGKTKDLNRLHELTLQVSFSRVASYYL
;
A
#
# COMPACT_ATOMS: atom_id res chain seq x y z
N MET A 1 -76.48 -21.72 16.46
CA MET A 1 -77.37 -22.72 17.07
C MET A 1 -77.93 -22.08 18.32
N GLU A 2 -79.16 -21.59 18.21
CA GLU A 2 -79.94 -21.04 19.31
C GLU A 2 -80.18 -22.15 20.32
N SER A 3 -79.56 -22.06 21.50
CA SER A 3 -79.93 -22.89 22.64
C SER A 3 -81.08 -22.21 23.36
N VAL A 4 -82.20 -22.91 23.37
CA VAL A 4 -83.38 -22.67 24.19
C VAL A 4 -82.95 -22.42 25.64
N ASN A 5 -83.08 -21.17 26.10
CA ASN A 5 -83.06 -20.85 27.53
C ASN A 5 -84.42 -21.27 28.10
N GLU A 6 -84.57 -22.54 28.46
CA GLU A 6 -85.56 -22.92 29.47
C GLU A 6 -85.09 -22.29 30.78
N GLU A 7 -85.76 -21.21 31.21
CA GLU A 7 -85.61 -20.70 32.58
C GLU A 7 -85.98 -21.83 33.53
N LEU A 8 -84.96 -22.41 34.16
CA LEU A 8 -85.12 -23.45 35.17
C LEU A 8 -85.67 -22.78 36.44
N ILE A 9 -86.98 -22.50 36.46
CA ILE A 9 -87.66 -21.92 37.62
C ILE A 9 -87.91 -23.06 38.61
N LEU A 10 -87.14 -23.08 39.70
CA LEU A 10 -87.35 -24.02 40.79
C LEU A 10 -88.72 -23.78 41.43
N THR A 11 -89.50 -24.84 41.60
CA THR A 11 -90.78 -24.76 42.31
C THR A 11 -90.54 -24.48 43.80
N GLY A 12 -91.44 -23.75 44.46
CA GLY A 12 -91.19 -23.18 45.79
C GLY A 12 -90.75 -24.16 46.88
N SER A 13 -91.07 -25.46 46.79
CA SER A 13 -90.56 -26.47 47.74
C SER A 13 -89.12 -26.89 47.46
N GLU A 14 -88.71 -26.90 46.19
CA GLU A 14 -87.36 -27.30 45.77
C GLU A 14 -86.37 -26.13 45.97
N ALA A 15 -86.81 -24.90 45.69
CA ALA A 15 -86.02 -23.69 45.97
C ALA A 15 -85.65 -23.56 47.46
N VAL A 16 -86.60 -23.87 48.36
CA VAL A 16 -86.37 -23.81 49.82
C VAL A 16 -85.38 -24.88 50.28
N ALA A 17 -85.49 -26.11 49.76
CA ALA A 17 -84.56 -27.19 50.09
C ALA A 17 -83.13 -26.88 49.61
N VAL A 18 -83.00 -26.38 48.38
CA VAL A 18 -81.70 -26.00 47.80
C VAL A 18 -81.09 -24.80 48.53
N THR A 19 -81.90 -23.80 48.90
CA THR A 19 -81.44 -22.63 49.68
C THR A 19 -80.91 -23.04 51.05
N ALA A 20 -81.59 -23.97 51.75
CA ALA A 20 -81.13 -24.48 53.04
C ALA A 20 -79.76 -25.18 52.95
N VAL A 21 -79.55 -25.98 51.90
CA VAL A 21 -78.27 -26.65 51.64
C VAL A 21 -77.15 -25.65 51.29
N ILE A 22 -77.46 -24.61 50.51
CA ILE A 22 -76.48 -23.56 50.17
C ILE A 22 -76.09 -22.76 51.42
N LEU A 23 -77.05 -22.43 52.28
CA LEU A 23 -76.79 -21.71 53.54
C LEU A 23 -75.91 -22.54 54.49
N ASP A 24 -76.10 -23.85 54.55
CA ASP A 24 -75.26 -24.76 55.33
C ASP A 24 -73.83 -24.85 54.75
N ALA A 25 -73.68 -24.90 53.43
CA ALA A 25 -72.37 -24.82 52.78
C ALA A 25 -71.66 -23.47 53.08
N VAL A 26 -72.41 -22.37 53.15
CA VAL A 26 -71.88 -21.04 53.51
C VAL A 26 -71.40 -20.99 54.97
N THR A 27 -72.13 -21.60 55.91
CA THR A 27 -71.70 -21.65 57.32
C THR A 27 -70.45 -22.51 57.47
N GLU A 28 -70.39 -23.68 56.83
CA GLU A 28 -69.20 -24.53 56.82
C GLU A 28 -67.98 -23.82 56.22
N LEU A 29 -68.11 -23.17 55.06
CA LEU A 29 -66.99 -22.42 54.45
C LEU A 29 -66.50 -21.28 55.33
N LYS A 30 -67.39 -20.56 56.03
CA LYS A 30 -67.00 -19.53 57.01
C LYS A 30 -66.20 -20.13 58.17
N THR A 31 -66.57 -21.30 58.67
CA THR A 31 -65.78 -21.97 59.72
C THR A 31 -64.39 -22.38 59.23
N LEU A 32 -64.29 -22.87 57.99
CA LEU A 32 -63.01 -23.24 57.37
C LEU A 32 -62.10 -22.02 57.16
N ILE A 33 -62.65 -20.87 56.73
CA ILE A 33 -61.90 -19.61 56.62
C ILE A 33 -61.34 -19.19 57.98
N ASN A 34 -62.14 -19.27 59.04
CA ASN A 34 -61.71 -18.94 60.40
C ASN A 34 -60.60 -19.88 60.91
N LEU A 35 -60.66 -21.17 60.57
CA LEU A 35 -59.62 -22.16 60.90
C LEU A 35 -58.29 -21.86 60.19
N ILE A 36 -58.33 -21.42 58.92
CA ILE A 36 -57.13 -21.02 58.17
C ILE A 36 -56.47 -19.79 58.82
N ASP A 37 -57.26 -18.83 59.31
CA ASP A 37 -56.76 -17.65 60.01
C ASP A 37 -56.11 -18.00 61.35
N ILE A 38 -56.72 -18.89 62.13
CA ILE A 38 -56.15 -19.40 63.38
C ILE A 38 -54.82 -20.13 63.10
N ARG A 39 -54.75 -20.95 62.05
CA ARG A 39 -53.54 -21.69 61.68
C ARG A 39 -52.38 -20.76 61.28
N LYS A 40 -52.64 -19.64 60.61
CA LYS A 40 -51.61 -18.62 60.32
C LYS A 40 -51.03 -17.97 61.57
N THR A 41 -51.84 -17.77 62.61
CA THR A 41 -51.37 -17.19 63.88
C THR A 41 -50.51 -18.13 64.73
N GLN A 42 -50.44 -19.42 64.38
CA GLN A 42 -49.72 -20.46 65.15
C GLN A 42 -48.39 -20.92 64.52
N ILE A 43 -48.03 -20.51 63.30
CA ILE A 43 -46.72 -20.83 62.70
C ILE A 43 -45.68 -19.81 63.21
N PRO A 44 -44.69 -20.20 64.04
CA PRO A 44 -43.67 -19.28 64.50
C PRO A 44 -42.70 -18.95 63.35
N ASN A 45 -42.40 -17.67 63.16
CA ASN A 45 -41.25 -17.19 62.38
C ASN A 45 -39.99 -17.95 62.82
N GLN A 46 -39.52 -18.92 62.02
CA GLN A 46 -38.21 -19.50 62.23
C GLN A 46 -37.14 -18.54 61.70
N ARG A 47 -36.50 -17.88 62.68
CA ARG A 47 -35.09 -17.49 62.77
C ARG A 47 -34.46 -16.84 61.54
N GLY A 48 -34.19 -15.54 61.70
CA GLY A 48 -33.01 -14.93 61.10
C GLY A 48 -31.75 -15.69 61.53
N VAL A 49 -31.03 -16.19 60.53
CA VAL A 49 -29.63 -16.57 60.63
C VAL A 49 -28.90 -15.70 59.62
N GLN A 50 -28.10 -14.75 60.12
CA GLN A 50 -27.00 -14.18 59.34
C GLN A 50 -25.96 -15.29 59.10
N PRO A 51 -25.39 -15.35 57.90
CA PRO A 51 -23.99 -15.69 57.76
C PRO A 51 -23.25 -14.49 57.19
N GLN A 52 -22.35 -13.93 57.99
CA GLN A 52 -21.15 -13.31 57.43
C GLN A 52 -20.31 -14.42 56.80
N SER A 53 -20.03 -14.33 55.51
CA SER A 53 -18.90 -15.01 54.87
C SER A 53 -18.67 -14.44 53.48
N ASN A 54 -17.40 -14.27 53.14
CA ASN A 54 -16.88 -13.53 52.02
C ASN A 54 -16.94 -14.29 50.67
N ASN A 55 -16.82 -13.50 49.61
CA ASN A 55 -16.20 -13.77 48.30
C ASN A 55 -16.96 -14.52 47.20
N SER A 56 -17.08 -13.80 46.07
CA SER A 56 -16.97 -14.22 44.67
C SER A 56 -17.25 -15.67 44.29
N ALA A 57 -18.41 -15.90 43.66
CA ALA A 57 -18.56 -16.56 42.36
C ALA A 57 -20.06 -16.86 42.15
N ALA A 58 -20.83 -15.87 41.72
CA ALA A 58 -22.21 -16.07 41.32
C ALA A 58 -22.22 -16.44 39.82
N ILE A 59 -22.40 -17.73 39.53
CA ILE A 59 -23.26 -18.34 38.50
C ILE A 59 -22.94 -19.84 38.61
N GLU A 60 -23.61 -20.53 39.52
CA GLU A 60 -23.75 -21.99 39.45
C GLU A 60 -25.06 -22.38 40.15
N SER A 61 -26.10 -22.58 39.34
CA SER A 61 -27.00 -23.72 39.45
C SER A 61 -27.46 -24.16 40.86
N ASP A 62 -28.25 -23.34 41.55
CA ASP A 62 -29.10 -23.82 42.66
C ASP A 62 -30.39 -24.43 42.10
N HIS A 63 -30.31 -25.70 41.70
CA HIS A 63 -31.47 -26.58 41.64
C HIS A 63 -31.75 -27.10 43.06
N LEU A 64 -32.38 -26.28 43.91
CA LEU A 64 -33.10 -26.80 45.07
C LEU A 64 -34.48 -27.24 44.60
N GLU A 65 -34.65 -28.55 44.50
CA GLU A 65 -35.93 -29.20 44.27
C GLU A 65 -36.81 -29.00 45.52
N SER A 66 -37.61 -27.91 45.54
CA SER A 66 -38.53 -27.63 46.64
C SER A 66 -39.56 -28.76 46.72
N THR A 67 -39.74 -29.34 47.90
CA THR A 67 -40.71 -30.43 48.09
C THR A 67 -42.12 -29.86 47.88
N ILE A 68 -43.05 -30.66 47.34
CA ILE A 68 -44.44 -30.24 47.06
C ILE A 68 -45.12 -29.60 48.29
N GLU A 69 -44.73 -30.02 49.50
CA GLU A 69 -45.21 -29.45 50.78
C GLU A 69 -44.78 -27.99 51.00
N ASP A 70 -43.62 -27.57 50.49
CA ASP A 70 -43.13 -26.19 50.63
C ASP A 70 -43.90 -25.22 49.72
N LEU A 71 -44.40 -25.69 48.57
CA LEU A 71 -45.30 -24.91 47.71
C LEU A 71 -46.67 -24.69 48.35
N PHE A 72 -47.23 -25.73 48.99
CA PHE A 72 -48.54 -25.68 49.64
C PHE A 72 -48.55 -24.81 50.91
N ASN A 73 -47.41 -24.72 51.60
CA ASN A 73 -47.22 -23.86 52.77
C ASN A 73 -46.72 -22.45 52.43
N SER A 74 -46.56 -22.14 51.14
CA SER A 74 -46.16 -20.80 50.72
C SER A 74 -47.19 -19.75 51.15
N LYS A 75 -46.69 -18.66 51.75
CA LYS A 75 -47.51 -17.53 52.20
C LYS A 75 -48.44 -17.00 51.10
N THR A 76 -47.96 -16.98 49.86
CA THR A 76 -48.71 -16.50 48.70
C THR A 76 -49.85 -17.43 48.30
N TYR A 77 -49.64 -18.76 48.37
CA TYR A 77 -50.68 -19.74 48.05
C TYR A 77 -51.82 -19.71 49.06
N THR A 78 -51.49 -19.68 50.36
CA THR A 78 -52.50 -19.62 51.44
C THR A 78 -53.29 -18.29 51.46
N GLU A 79 -52.67 -17.18 51.04
CA GLU A 79 -53.37 -15.90 50.85
C GLU A 79 -54.32 -15.94 49.65
N LYS A 80 -53.91 -16.53 48.53
CA LYS A 80 -54.77 -16.73 47.37
C LYS A 80 -55.95 -17.64 47.69
N LEU A 81 -55.70 -18.80 48.29
CA LEU A 81 -56.73 -19.77 48.69
C LEU A 81 -57.77 -19.13 49.61
N LYS A 82 -57.34 -18.34 50.60
CA LYS A 82 -58.25 -17.61 51.49
C LYS A 82 -59.12 -16.63 50.71
N THR A 83 -58.53 -15.89 49.77
CA THR A 83 -59.24 -14.91 48.95
C THR A 83 -60.29 -15.61 48.07
N ASP A 84 -59.92 -16.72 47.43
CA ASP A 84 -60.82 -17.52 46.60
C ASP A 84 -61.97 -18.11 47.43
N MET A 85 -61.68 -18.61 48.64
CA MET A 85 -62.70 -19.12 49.56
C MET A 85 -63.68 -18.04 50.02
N ILE A 86 -63.21 -16.82 50.32
CA ILE A 86 -64.07 -15.69 50.67
C ILE A 86 -64.99 -15.35 49.49
N GLN A 87 -64.45 -15.28 48.28
CA GLN A 87 -65.22 -14.98 47.06
C GLN A 87 -66.30 -16.04 46.79
N VAL A 88 -65.99 -17.33 46.91
CA VAL A 88 -66.97 -18.42 46.75
C VAL A 88 -68.06 -18.34 47.83
N THR A 89 -67.68 -18.08 49.08
CA THR A 89 -68.63 -17.92 50.19
C THR A 89 -69.58 -16.74 49.96
N GLU A 90 -69.08 -15.63 49.42
CA GLU A 90 -69.87 -14.46 49.09
C GLU A 90 -70.83 -14.72 47.92
N ILE A 91 -70.37 -15.39 46.86
CA ILE A 91 -71.22 -15.81 45.72
C ILE A 91 -72.33 -16.76 46.17
N LEU A 92 -72.02 -17.74 47.02
CA LEU A 92 -73.01 -18.69 47.54
C LEU A 92 -74.02 -18.03 48.49
N ALA A 93 -73.58 -17.05 49.29
CA ALA A 93 -74.49 -16.28 50.14
C ALA A 93 -75.45 -15.40 49.30
N GLN A 94 -74.93 -14.74 48.28
CA GLN A 94 -75.74 -13.95 47.34
C GLN A 94 -76.68 -14.85 46.51
N LEU A 95 -76.24 -16.05 46.14
CA LEU A 95 -77.05 -17.04 45.44
C LEU A 95 -78.19 -17.57 46.31
N ALA A 96 -77.95 -17.87 47.60
CA ALA A 96 -79.00 -18.29 48.53
C ALA A 96 -80.07 -17.20 48.68
N GLU A 97 -79.66 -15.93 48.74
CA GLU A 97 -80.57 -14.79 48.82
C GLU A 97 -81.35 -14.57 47.51
N GLU A 98 -80.69 -14.74 46.34
CA GLU A 98 -81.34 -14.65 45.04
C GLU A 98 -82.37 -15.77 44.84
N LEU A 99 -82.02 -16.99 45.25
CA LEU A 99 -82.87 -18.17 45.11
C LEU A 99 -84.12 -18.09 46.01
N ASP A 100 -83.98 -17.58 47.24
CA ASP A 100 -85.08 -17.36 48.18
C ASP A 100 -86.05 -16.26 47.71
N LYS A 101 -85.53 -15.17 47.12
CA LYS A 101 -86.33 -13.99 46.76
C LYS A 101 -86.88 -13.98 45.34
N LYS A 102 -86.13 -14.52 44.38
CA LYS A 102 -86.41 -14.39 42.94
C LYS A 102 -86.48 -15.73 42.21
N GLY A 103 -85.92 -16.80 42.80
CA GLY A 103 -85.89 -18.12 42.18
C GLY A 103 -84.94 -18.25 40.98
N THR A 104 -83.99 -17.32 40.83
CA THR A 104 -83.06 -17.22 39.68
C THR A 104 -81.60 -17.50 40.09
N PHE A 105 -80.74 -17.73 39.10
CA PHE A 105 -79.32 -18.09 39.28
C PHE A 105 -78.34 -17.09 38.63
N GLN A 106 -78.76 -15.84 38.42
CA GLN A 106 -77.99 -14.84 37.67
C GLN A 106 -76.65 -14.51 38.35
N VAL A 107 -76.60 -14.46 39.69
CA VAL A 107 -75.37 -14.19 40.44
C VAL A 107 -74.29 -15.23 40.14
N LEU A 108 -74.68 -16.52 40.04
CA LEU A 108 -73.77 -17.60 39.72
C LEU A 108 -73.36 -17.55 38.24
N GLU A 109 -74.30 -17.31 37.33
CA GLU A 109 -74.02 -17.22 35.90
C GLU A 109 -73.05 -16.07 35.57
N GLU A 110 -73.25 -14.90 36.18
CA GLU A 110 -72.33 -13.78 36.07
C GLU A 110 -70.96 -14.07 36.69
N ALA A 111 -70.91 -14.75 37.84
CA ALA A 111 -69.65 -15.13 38.49
C ALA A 111 -68.84 -16.10 37.61
N VAL A 112 -69.50 -17.10 37.01
CA VAL A 112 -68.88 -18.03 36.06
C VAL A 112 -68.39 -17.29 34.82
N LYS A 113 -69.22 -16.41 34.22
CA LYS A 113 -68.81 -15.58 33.07
C LYS A 113 -67.61 -14.69 33.39
N ARG A 114 -67.59 -14.04 34.57
CA ARG A 114 -66.45 -13.25 35.04
C ARG A 114 -65.18 -14.09 35.17
N GLU A 115 -65.29 -15.31 35.68
CA GLU A 115 -64.13 -16.21 35.82
C GLU A 115 -63.64 -16.72 34.46
N GLU A 116 -64.55 -17.09 33.55
CA GLU A 116 -64.22 -17.43 32.17
C GLU A 116 -63.50 -16.28 31.45
N ASP A 117 -63.96 -15.04 31.62
CA ASP A 117 -63.30 -13.86 31.05
C ASP A 117 -61.89 -13.65 31.62
N LYS A 118 -61.69 -13.87 32.93
CA LYS A 118 -60.35 -13.85 33.53
C LYS A 118 -59.46 -14.93 32.94
N TYR A 119 -59.95 -16.15 32.79
CA TYR A 119 -59.19 -17.24 32.16
C TYR A 119 -58.83 -16.93 30.71
N ARG A 120 -59.77 -16.39 29.93
CA ARG A 120 -59.53 -15.91 28.56
C ARG A 120 -58.44 -14.82 28.50
N GLU A 121 -58.43 -13.89 29.44
CA GLU A 121 -57.39 -12.85 29.49
C GLU A 121 -56.02 -13.40 29.89
N ILE A 122 -55.96 -14.31 30.87
CA ILE A 122 -54.73 -15.00 31.25
C ILE A 122 -54.15 -15.79 30.07
N GLU A 123 -55.00 -16.48 29.31
CA GLU A 123 -54.59 -17.22 28.11
C GLU A 123 -53.98 -16.27 27.05
N LYS A 124 -54.61 -15.12 26.78
CA LYS A 124 -54.06 -14.09 25.88
C LYS A 124 -52.72 -13.54 26.37
N ILE A 125 -52.57 -13.34 27.68
CA ILE A 125 -51.29 -12.89 28.27
C ILE A 125 -50.23 -13.96 28.06
N LEU A 126 -50.54 -15.22 28.36
CA LEU A 126 -49.60 -16.34 28.23
C LEU A 126 -49.14 -16.52 26.78
N GLU A 127 -50.04 -16.41 25.81
CA GLU A 127 -49.69 -16.55 24.39
C GLU A 127 -48.80 -15.39 23.92
N ARG A 128 -49.12 -14.15 24.30
CA ARG A 128 -48.23 -13.00 24.07
C ARG A 128 -46.86 -13.22 24.68
N GLU A 129 -46.80 -13.73 25.90
CA GLU A 129 -45.55 -13.98 26.61
C GLU A 129 -44.71 -15.08 25.91
N ARG A 130 -45.34 -16.15 25.43
CA ARG A 130 -44.67 -17.20 24.63
C ARG A 130 -44.07 -16.64 23.35
N VAL A 131 -44.84 -15.84 22.59
CA VAL A 131 -44.36 -15.20 21.36
C VAL A 131 -43.18 -14.25 21.66
N MET A 132 -43.28 -13.44 22.72
CA MET A 132 -42.21 -12.53 23.11
C MET A 132 -40.94 -13.29 23.54
N ARG A 133 -41.08 -14.38 24.30
CA ARG A 133 -39.95 -15.23 24.67
C ARG A 133 -39.28 -15.87 23.47
N ALA A 134 -40.07 -16.39 22.52
CA ALA A 134 -39.54 -16.93 21.26
C ALA A 134 -38.79 -15.86 20.46
N ARG A 135 -39.34 -14.65 20.36
CA ARG A 135 -38.69 -13.50 19.69
C ARG A 135 -37.39 -13.10 20.38
N ILE A 136 -37.38 -13.00 21.71
CA ILE A 136 -36.17 -12.69 22.49
C ILE A 136 -35.10 -13.76 22.24
N LYS A 137 -35.46 -15.04 22.26
CA LYS A 137 -34.53 -16.14 21.95
C LYS A 137 -33.94 -16.00 20.56
N GLY A 138 -34.77 -15.71 19.55
CA GLY A 138 -34.31 -15.47 18.18
C GLY A 138 -33.36 -14.27 18.06
N LEU A 139 -33.70 -13.15 18.71
CA LEU A 139 -32.84 -11.95 18.73
C LEU A 139 -31.50 -12.22 19.42
N ARG A 140 -31.50 -12.92 20.56
CA ARG A 140 -30.25 -13.29 21.25
C ARG A 140 -29.35 -14.15 20.37
N HIS A 141 -29.92 -15.13 19.67
CA HIS A 141 -29.17 -15.96 18.74
C HIS A 141 -28.64 -15.16 17.54
N GLY A 142 -29.44 -14.22 17.01
CA GLY A 142 -29.00 -13.31 15.95
C GLY A 142 -27.83 -12.42 16.38
N ILE A 143 -27.88 -11.87 17.60
CA ILE A 143 -26.77 -11.08 18.17
C ILE A 143 -25.50 -11.93 18.30
N GLU A 144 -25.63 -13.15 18.82
CA GLU A 144 -24.48 -14.06 18.98
C GLU A 144 -23.86 -14.45 17.64
N ASN A 145 -24.68 -14.75 16.63
CA ASN A 145 -24.21 -15.08 15.28
C ASN A 145 -23.50 -13.88 14.64
N ASN A 146 -24.09 -12.67 14.71
CA ASN A 146 -23.45 -11.46 14.19
C ASN A 146 -22.13 -11.15 14.90
N LEU A 147 -22.05 -11.39 16.21
CA LEU A 147 -20.80 -11.21 16.96
C LEU A 147 -19.72 -12.18 16.47
N ARG A 148 -20.09 -13.46 16.25
CA ARG A 148 -19.19 -14.49 15.75
C ARG A 148 -18.70 -14.19 14.34
N GLU A 149 -19.60 -13.79 13.44
CA GLU A 149 -19.26 -13.38 12.07
C GLU A 149 -18.36 -12.15 12.06
N GLY A 150 -18.66 -11.14 12.90
CA GLY A 150 -17.83 -9.96 13.07
C GLY A 150 -16.42 -10.30 13.54
N GLN A 151 -16.28 -11.20 14.52
CA GLN A 151 -14.96 -11.69 14.97
C GLN A 151 -14.19 -12.41 13.86
N GLN A 152 -14.84 -13.29 13.10
CA GLN A 152 -14.21 -13.97 11.96
C GLN A 152 -13.75 -12.97 10.89
N LEU A 153 -14.55 -11.94 10.60
CA LEU A 153 -14.19 -10.91 9.65
C LEU A 153 -12.98 -10.09 10.13
N ILE A 154 -12.94 -9.75 11.42
CA ILE A 154 -11.80 -9.05 12.03
C ILE A 154 -10.52 -9.90 11.90
N GLU A 155 -10.58 -11.19 12.21
CA GLU A 155 -9.40 -12.08 12.09
C GLU A 155 -8.93 -12.22 10.63
N LYS A 156 -9.85 -12.41 9.67
CA LYS A 156 -9.50 -12.42 8.23
C LYS A 156 -8.89 -11.09 7.78
N SER A 157 -9.41 -9.97 8.28
CA SER A 157 -8.88 -8.64 7.98
C SER A 157 -7.47 -8.47 8.55
N LYS A 158 -7.22 -8.92 9.78
CA LYS A 158 -5.87 -8.91 10.39
C LYS A 158 -4.88 -9.75 9.59
N GLU A 159 -5.27 -10.94 9.16
CA GLU A 159 -4.43 -11.80 8.31
C GLU A 159 -4.11 -11.12 6.98
N THR A 160 -5.11 -10.52 6.33
CA THR A 160 -4.93 -9.77 5.08
C THR A 160 -3.99 -8.58 5.28
N ILE A 161 -4.13 -7.84 6.39
CA ILE A 161 -3.24 -6.72 6.72
C ILE A 161 -1.81 -7.19 6.94
N ALA A 162 -1.61 -8.33 7.62
CA ALA A 162 -0.29 -8.91 7.85
C ALA A 162 0.37 -9.30 6.52
N HIS A 163 -0.34 -10.03 5.66
CA HIS A 163 0.15 -10.43 4.35
C HIS A 163 0.50 -9.21 3.46
N LEU A 164 -0.37 -8.20 3.41
CA LEU A 164 -0.09 -6.97 2.65
C LEU A 164 1.11 -6.20 3.22
N LYS A 165 1.29 -6.19 4.55
CA LYS A 165 2.44 -5.57 5.19
C LYS A 165 3.74 -6.27 4.78
N ASP A 166 3.74 -7.60 4.76
CA ASP A 166 4.90 -8.39 4.35
C ASP A 166 5.24 -8.14 2.87
N GLN A 167 4.24 -8.11 1.98
CA GLN A 167 4.44 -7.77 0.56
C GLN A 167 5.04 -6.37 0.37
N VAL A 168 4.57 -5.38 1.13
CA VAL A 168 5.11 -4.01 1.06
C VAL A 168 6.56 -3.98 1.54
N GLN A 169 6.89 -4.71 2.60
CA GLN A 169 8.27 -4.81 3.10
C GLN A 169 9.18 -5.51 2.09
N GLU A 170 8.72 -6.60 1.48
CA GLU A 170 9.45 -7.30 0.43
C GLU A 170 9.70 -6.40 -0.79
N MET A 171 8.67 -5.73 -1.31
CA MET A 171 8.82 -4.80 -2.44
C MET A 171 9.77 -3.65 -2.11
N LYS A 172 9.73 -3.12 -0.88
CA LYS A 172 10.66 -2.08 -0.43
C LYS A 172 12.10 -2.59 -0.39
N ALA A 173 12.34 -3.78 0.17
CA ALA A 173 13.66 -4.38 0.21
C ALA A 173 14.20 -4.66 -1.20
N ARG A 174 13.35 -5.20 -2.08
CA ARG A 174 13.68 -5.46 -3.49
C ARG A 174 14.02 -4.17 -4.24
N SER A 175 13.19 -3.12 -4.11
CA SER A 175 13.41 -1.84 -4.78
C SER A 175 14.75 -1.20 -4.37
N VAL A 176 15.09 -1.23 -3.07
CA VAL A 176 16.39 -0.72 -2.59
C VAL A 176 17.57 -1.52 -3.17
N MET A 177 17.43 -2.84 -3.30
CA MET A 177 18.47 -3.68 -3.90
C MET A 177 18.62 -3.42 -5.40
N GLU A 178 17.51 -3.29 -6.13
CA GLU A 178 17.50 -2.93 -7.56
C GLU A 178 18.13 -1.56 -7.79
N GLU A 179 17.81 -0.56 -6.96
CA GLU A 179 18.41 0.78 -7.04
C GLU A 179 19.93 0.75 -6.85
N ARG A 180 20.42 0.02 -5.82
CA ARG A 180 21.86 -0.15 -5.59
C ARG A 180 22.54 -0.85 -6.75
N TYR A 181 21.93 -1.91 -7.26
CA TYR A 181 22.45 -2.65 -8.40
C TYR A 181 22.56 -1.77 -9.65
N MET A 182 21.51 -1.01 -9.99
CA MET A 182 21.51 -0.13 -11.15
C MET A 182 22.52 1.00 -11.03
N THR A 183 22.65 1.58 -9.83
CA THR A 183 23.66 2.60 -9.54
C THR A 183 25.06 2.04 -9.72
N GLN A 184 25.36 0.87 -9.14
CA GLN A 184 26.68 0.24 -9.27
C GLN A 184 26.98 -0.18 -10.71
N TYR A 185 25.98 -0.74 -11.41
CA TYR A 185 26.11 -1.13 -12.81
C TYR A 185 26.43 0.07 -13.71
N SER A 186 25.70 1.19 -13.53
CA SER A 186 25.96 2.41 -14.31
C SER A 186 27.32 3.02 -14.00
N GLN A 187 27.76 3.03 -12.73
CA GLN A 187 29.10 3.49 -12.34
C GLN A 187 30.21 2.66 -12.97
N VAL A 188 30.11 1.33 -12.90
CA VAL A 188 31.09 0.43 -13.53
C VAL A 188 31.13 0.64 -15.03
N ARG A 189 29.97 0.73 -15.69
CA ARG A 189 29.90 0.96 -17.14
C ARG A 189 30.49 2.31 -17.56
N LEU A 190 30.30 3.37 -16.76
CA LEU A 190 30.93 4.66 -16.99
C LEU A 190 32.45 4.57 -16.80
N ALA A 191 32.93 3.97 -15.73
CA ALA A 191 34.36 3.80 -15.46
C ALA A 191 35.07 2.97 -16.55
N GLU A 192 34.44 1.89 -17.03
CA GLU A 192 34.96 1.11 -18.16
C GLU A 192 35.03 1.93 -19.44
N LEU A 193 34.02 2.76 -19.70
CA LEU A 193 33.96 3.61 -20.88
C LEU A 193 35.03 4.72 -20.82
N GLU A 194 35.15 5.40 -19.68
CA GLU A 194 36.18 6.40 -19.41
C GLU A 194 37.58 5.80 -19.58
N SER A 195 37.84 4.63 -19.00
CA SER A 195 39.13 3.95 -19.14
C SER A 195 39.47 3.62 -20.60
N ARG A 196 38.48 3.18 -21.40
CA ARG A 196 38.68 2.93 -22.84
C ARG A 196 38.96 4.22 -23.62
N PHE A 197 38.25 5.30 -23.29
CA PHE A 197 38.49 6.60 -23.89
C PHE A 197 39.87 7.14 -23.55
N ASP A 198 40.29 7.04 -22.30
CA ASP A 198 41.61 7.48 -21.85
C ASP A 198 42.72 6.67 -22.52
N ALA A 199 42.57 5.34 -22.62
CA ALA A 199 43.52 4.49 -23.34
C ALA A 199 43.64 4.91 -24.82
N LYS A 200 42.51 5.14 -25.50
CA LYS A 200 42.52 5.56 -26.91
C LYS A 200 43.09 6.97 -27.09
N LYS A 201 42.78 7.87 -26.15
CA LYS A 201 43.34 9.22 -26.12
C LYS A 201 44.85 9.18 -25.96
N GLN A 202 45.36 8.34 -25.05
CA GLN A 202 46.80 8.18 -24.86
C GLN A 202 47.48 7.65 -26.11
N GLU A 203 46.90 6.63 -26.76
CA GLU A 203 47.40 6.09 -28.04
C GLU A 203 47.51 7.18 -29.13
N LEU A 204 46.50 8.05 -29.24
CA LEU A 204 46.53 9.17 -30.19
C LEU A 204 47.58 10.22 -29.82
N VAL A 205 47.76 10.51 -28.53
CA VAL A 205 48.80 11.44 -28.05
C VAL A 205 50.19 10.90 -28.38
N ASP A 206 50.42 9.60 -28.15
CA ASP A 206 51.69 8.95 -28.46
C ASP A 206 51.97 8.97 -29.97
N GLU A 207 50.95 8.72 -30.79
CA GLU A 207 51.05 8.79 -32.25
C GLU A 207 51.35 10.22 -32.77
N ILE A 208 50.70 11.23 -32.19
CA ILE A 208 51.01 12.64 -32.47
C ILE A 208 52.47 12.94 -32.10
N GLY A 209 52.94 12.46 -30.94
CA GLY A 209 54.33 12.58 -30.50
C GLY A 209 55.31 11.96 -31.50
N ARG A 210 55.01 10.74 -31.98
CA ARG A 210 55.80 10.04 -32.99
C ARG A 210 55.85 10.79 -34.32
N ILE A 211 54.72 11.30 -34.80
CA ILE A 211 54.64 12.07 -36.04
C ILE A 211 55.42 13.38 -35.92
N ASN A 212 55.32 14.09 -34.79
CA ASN A 212 56.08 15.31 -34.56
C ASN A 212 57.59 15.03 -34.59
N LEU A 213 58.05 13.96 -33.94
CA LEU A 213 59.46 13.56 -33.99
C LEU A 213 59.93 13.30 -35.43
N LEU A 214 59.15 12.56 -36.22
CA LEU A 214 59.49 12.31 -37.62
C LEU A 214 59.50 13.58 -38.47
N ARG A 215 58.54 14.48 -38.25
CA ARG A 215 58.48 15.78 -38.92
C ARG A 215 59.73 16.62 -38.61
N ASP A 216 60.15 16.65 -37.35
CA ASP A 216 61.31 17.43 -36.92
C ASP A 216 62.61 16.85 -37.51
N GLN A 217 62.72 15.51 -37.57
CA GLN A 217 63.83 14.83 -38.27
C GLN A 217 63.87 15.15 -39.77
N GLU A 218 62.72 15.06 -40.46
CA GLU A 218 62.62 15.40 -41.89
C GLU A 218 62.94 16.86 -42.15
N THR A 219 62.47 17.77 -41.28
CA THR A 219 62.77 19.21 -41.38
C THR A 219 64.28 19.44 -41.28
N ARG A 220 64.95 18.81 -40.30
CA ARG A 220 66.40 18.90 -40.14
C ARG A 220 67.16 18.33 -41.33
N ALA A 221 66.81 17.12 -41.80
CA ALA A 221 67.45 16.50 -42.96
C ALA A 221 67.26 17.36 -44.24
N SER A 222 66.08 17.96 -44.41
CA SER A 222 65.79 18.89 -45.50
C SER A 222 66.65 20.15 -45.44
N GLU A 223 66.83 20.72 -44.25
CA GLU A 223 67.69 21.89 -44.03
C GLU A 223 69.17 21.59 -44.29
N GLU A 224 69.68 20.46 -43.77
CA GLU A 224 71.04 19.98 -44.00
C GLU A 224 71.29 19.76 -45.50
N THR A 225 70.35 19.11 -46.20
CA THR A 225 70.42 18.91 -47.66
C THR A 225 70.41 20.24 -48.41
N LYS A 226 69.54 21.17 -48.05
CA LYS A 226 69.50 22.51 -48.67
C LYS A 226 70.80 23.28 -48.42
N SER A 227 71.38 23.20 -47.23
CA SER A 227 72.67 23.83 -46.92
C SER A 227 73.77 23.26 -47.81
N TYR A 228 73.91 21.93 -47.84
CA TYR A 228 74.89 21.24 -48.67
C TYR A 228 74.78 21.63 -50.14
N LEU A 229 73.56 21.70 -50.68
CA LEU A 229 73.34 22.12 -52.07
C LEU A 229 73.70 23.59 -52.31
N ARG A 230 73.41 24.49 -51.35
CA ARG A 230 73.82 25.90 -51.46
C ARG A 230 75.34 26.05 -51.44
N ASP A 231 76.01 25.35 -50.53
CA ASP A 231 77.47 25.39 -50.41
C ASP A 231 78.12 24.86 -51.69
N ARG A 232 77.63 23.73 -52.22
CA ARG A 232 78.13 23.17 -53.48
C ARG A 232 77.86 24.07 -54.69
N LEU A 233 76.70 24.72 -54.74
CA LEU A 233 76.38 25.68 -55.79
C LEU A 233 77.31 26.90 -55.72
N ALA A 234 77.62 27.40 -54.53
CA ALA A 234 78.56 28.49 -54.33
C ALA A 234 79.99 28.12 -54.79
N GLU A 235 80.46 26.92 -54.45
CA GLU A 235 81.76 26.40 -54.94
C GLU A 235 81.81 26.35 -56.48
N LEU A 236 80.75 25.81 -57.11
CA LEU A 236 80.66 25.72 -58.57
C LEU A 236 80.64 27.10 -59.23
N ASN A 237 79.90 28.07 -58.67
CA ASN A 237 79.86 29.45 -59.15
C ASN A 237 81.24 30.12 -59.04
N GLN A 238 81.97 29.90 -57.94
CA GLN A 238 83.34 30.41 -57.79
C GLN A 238 84.29 29.81 -58.83
N LEU A 239 84.17 28.50 -59.09
CA LEU A 239 84.97 27.82 -60.09
C LEU A 239 84.63 28.31 -61.51
N GLU A 240 83.35 28.51 -61.81
CA GLU A 240 82.89 29.10 -63.07
C GLU A 240 83.48 30.50 -63.27
N GLU A 241 83.40 31.36 -62.26
CA GLU A 241 83.93 32.72 -62.31
C GLU A 241 85.45 32.75 -62.48
N PHE A 242 86.16 31.82 -61.81
CA PHE A 242 87.59 31.63 -62.00
C PHE A 242 87.94 31.26 -63.45
N TRP A 243 87.25 30.27 -64.02
CA TRP A 243 87.50 29.84 -65.41
C TRP A 243 87.11 30.92 -66.43
N ARG A 244 86.03 31.65 -66.17
CA ARG A 244 85.61 32.81 -66.98
C ARG A 244 86.70 33.88 -66.98
N THR A 245 87.14 34.32 -65.79
CA THR A 245 88.19 35.34 -65.64
C THR A 245 89.50 34.90 -66.28
N ARG A 246 89.89 33.63 -66.10
CA ARG A 246 91.09 33.06 -66.74
C ARG A 246 90.99 33.09 -68.25
N SER A 247 89.89 32.62 -68.81
CA SER A 247 89.64 32.62 -70.27
C SER A 247 89.66 34.04 -70.83
N GLU A 248 89.03 35.00 -70.15
CA GLU A 248 89.06 36.41 -70.53
C GLU A 248 90.48 37.00 -70.53
N ASN A 249 91.30 36.66 -69.53
CA ASN A 249 92.70 37.06 -69.47
C ASN A 249 93.52 36.42 -70.60
N ASP A 250 93.37 35.11 -70.84
CA ASP A 250 94.06 34.40 -71.93
C ASP A 250 93.69 35.00 -73.30
N VAL A 251 92.42 35.31 -73.52
CA VAL A 251 91.94 35.99 -74.74
C VAL A 251 92.53 37.41 -74.83
N ARG A 252 92.60 38.16 -73.73
CA ARG A 252 93.19 39.51 -73.69
C ARG A 252 94.69 39.47 -74.00
N GLU A 253 95.42 38.52 -73.44
CA GLU A 253 96.85 38.31 -73.73
C GLU A 253 97.08 37.92 -75.19
N LEU A 254 96.28 36.99 -75.73
CA LEU A 254 96.38 36.59 -77.13
C LEU A 254 96.06 37.74 -78.08
N ARG A 255 95.04 38.56 -77.78
CA ARG A 255 94.74 39.79 -78.52
C ARG A 255 95.90 40.77 -78.46
N HIS A 256 96.47 41.00 -77.28
CA HIS A 256 97.62 41.88 -77.12
C HIS A 256 98.85 41.41 -77.91
N LYS A 257 99.19 40.12 -77.85
CA LYS A 257 100.26 39.51 -78.66
C LYS A 257 99.98 39.67 -80.16
N LEU A 258 98.74 39.46 -80.59
CA LEU A 258 98.31 39.62 -81.97
C LEU A 258 98.44 41.08 -82.43
N ASP A 259 98.11 42.06 -81.58
CA ASP A 259 98.27 43.48 -81.87
C ASP A 259 99.75 43.88 -81.94
N ILE A 260 100.60 43.37 -81.06
CA ILE A 260 102.06 43.53 -81.15
C ILE A 260 102.57 42.98 -82.48
N LEU A 261 102.20 41.75 -82.84
CA LEU A 261 102.62 41.12 -84.10
C LEU A 261 102.11 41.87 -85.33
N LYS A 262 100.87 42.37 -85.30
CA LYS A 262 100.34 43.24 -86.36
C LYS A 262 101.14 44.54 -86.47
N SER A 263 101.38 45.21 -85.34
CA SER A 263 102.16 46.45 -85.33
C SER A 263 103.60 46.24 -85.80
N GLY A 264 104.23 45.11 -85.43
CA GLY A 264 105.53 44.68 -85.91
C GLY A 264 105.52 44.44 -87.42
N LYS A 265 104.55 43.68 -87.92
CA LYS A 265 104.36 43.47 -89.36
C LYS A 265 104.17 44.78 -90.13
N THR A 266 103.36 45.71 -89.61
CA THR A 266 103.18 47.03 -90.24
C THR A 266 104.47 47.83 -90.25
N LYS A 267 105.25 47.81 -89.15
CA LYS A 267 106.58 48.44 -89.09
C LYS A 267 107.54 47.82 -90.11
N ASP A 268 107.58 46.50 -90.21
CA ASP A 268 108.43 45.79 -91.17
C ASP A 268 108.02 46.06 -92.63
N LEU A 269 106.71 46.11 -92.90
CA LEU A 269 106.19 46.49 -94.22
C LEU A 269 106.52 47.94 -94.57
N ASN A 270 106.41 48.87 -93.62
CA ASN A 270 106.82 50.27 -93.82
C ASN A 270 108.32 50.37 -94.11
N ARG A 271 109.15 49.65 -93.34
CA ARG A 271 110.60 49.59 -93.57
C ARG A 271 110.92 48.99 -94.94
N LEU A 272 110.22 47.94 -95.36
CA LEU A 272 110.37 47.35 -96.69
C LEU A 272 109.93 48.34 -97.78
N HIS A 273 108.85 49.09 -97.57
CA HIS A 273 108.38 50.12 -98.50
C HIS A 273 109.39 51.26 -98.63
N GLU A 274 109.96 51.75 -97.53
CA GLU A 274 111.05 52.72 -97.53
C GLU A 274 112.29 52.22 -98.28
N LEU A 275 112.72 50.97 -98.02
CA LEU A 275 113.82 50.34 -98.76
C LEU A 275 113.50 50.18 -100.25
N THR A 276 112.25 49.83 -100.58
CA THR A 276 111.80 49.71 -101.97
C THR A 276 111.79 51.07 -102.66
N LEU A 277 111.36 52.14 -101.98
CA LEU A 277 111.44 53.51 -102.47
C LEU A 277 112.90 53.95 -102.65
N GLN A 278 113.82 53.60 -101.75
CA GLN A 278 115.25 53.86 -101.95
C GLN A 278 115.81 53.14 -103.18
N VAL A 279 115.46 51.87 -103.38
CA VAL A 279 115.90 51.10 -104.55
C VAL A 279 115.26 51.60 -105.83
N SER A 280 113.98 52.03 -105.81
CA SER A 280 113.33 52.61 -106.99
C SER A 280 113.87 54.00 -107.31
N PHE A 281 114.16 54.85 -106.32
CA PHE A 281 114.92 56.10 -106.52
C PHE A 281 116.30 55.82 -107.10
N SER A 282 117.00 54.80 -106.60
CA SER A 282 118.32 54.40 -107.13
C SER A 282 118.23 53.85 -108.55
N ARG A 283 117.16 53.12 -108.90
CA ARG A 283 116.92 52.62 -110.27
C ARG A 283 116.47 53.71 -111.23
N VAL A 284 115.66 54.67 -110.80
CA VAL A 284 115.27 55.83 -111.63
C VAL A 284 116.48 56.75 -111.85
N ALA A 285 117.33 56.95 -110.84
CA ALA A 285 118.61 57.64 -111.01
C ALA A 285 119.54 56.90 -111.99
N SER A 286 119.45 55.57 -112.07
CA SER A 286 120.22 54.74 -113.00
C SER A 286 119.63 54.61 -114.41
N TYR A 287 118.41 55.10 -114.65
CA TYR A 287 117.75 55.12 -115.99
C TYR A 287 117.74 56.52 -116.64
N TYR A 288 118.23 57.55 -115.94
CA TYR A 288 118.41 58.93 -116.46
C TYR A 288 119.89 59.31 -116.68
N LEU A 289 120.78 58.32 -116.74
CA LEU A 289 122.19 58.39 -117.15
C LEU A 289 122.46 57.25 -118.14
#